data_AF-A0A813IPA4-F1
#
_entry.id   AF-A0A813IPA4-F1
#
_cell.length_a   1.000
_cell.length_b   1.000
_cell.length_c   1.000
_cell.angle_alpha   90.00
_cell.angle_beta   90.00
_cell.angle_gamma   90.00
#
_symmetry.space_group_name_H-M   'P 1'
#
loop_
_entity.id
_entity.type
_entity.pdbx_description
1 polymer ?
#
loop_
_entity_poly.entity_id
_entity_poly.type
_entity_poly.pdbx_seq_one_letter_code
_entity_poly.pdbx_strand_id
1 'polypeptide(L)'
;EDKDCNYEVTQDDAKSTSDQGGPAAADPGSTAPPAAASLAAAPPAVQKQMIGEMLYPRIAKLQPELAGQLTGMMLELDNSELLILLESDAQLKGKVDEALRAAQAASECPALAEE
;
A
#
# COMPACT_ATOMS: atom_id res chain seq x y z
N GLU A 1 31.35 -25.11 27.39
CA GLU A 1 32.72 -25.36 26.86
C GLU A 1 32.79 -26.59 25.98
N ASP A 2 33.59 -26.43 24.92
CA ASP A 2 34.32 -27.40 24.10
C ASP A 2 33.74 -27.99 22.80
N LYS A 3 34.44 -27.56 21.72
CA LYS A 3 34.97 -28.35 20.59
C LYS A 3 34.06 -28.50 19.37
N ASP A 4 34.29 -27.66 18.36
CA ASP A 4 35.23 -27.89 17.25
C ASP A 4 34.61 -28.79 16.18
N CYS A 5 34.34 -28.21 15.00
CA CYS A 5 34.63 -28.83 13.71
C CYS A 5 34.46 -27.78 12.60
N ASN A 6 35.60 -27.19 12.27
CA ASN A 6 35.89 -26.53 11.00
C ASN A 6 35.61 -27.51 9.85
N TYR A 7 34.82 -27.11 8.85
CA TYR A 7 34.85 -27.75 7.53
C TYR A 7 35.36 -26.71 6.55
N GLU A 8 36.68 -26.66 6.43
CA GLU A 8 37.35 -26.09 5.28
C GLU A 8 37.06 -27.00 4.09
N VAL A 9 36.39 -26.48 3.06
CA VAL A 9 36.49 -27.04 1.72
C VAL A 9 37.39 -26.15 0.90
N THR A 10 38.48 -26.76 0.47
CA THR A 10 39.47 -26.22 -0.43
C THR A 10 38.89 -25.95 -1.81
N GLN A 11 39.36 -24.82 -2.33
CA GLN A 11 39.36 -24.31 -3.70
C GLN A 11 39.54 -25.36 -4.80
N ASP A 12 38.75 -25.26 -5.88
CA ASP A 12 39.21 -25.59 -7.24
C ASP A 12 38.43 -24.78 -8.30
N ASP A 13 39.21 -24.23 -9.22
CA ASP A 13 38.90 -23.27 -10.26
C ASP A 13 37.87 -23.74 -11.31
N ALA A 14 37.05 -22.81 -11.83
CA ALA A 14 37.01 -22.50 -13.27
C ALA A 14 35.81 -21.61 -13.68
N LYS A 15 36.14 -20.35 -14.02
CA LYS A 15 35.79 -19.69 -15.30
C LYS A 15 34.37 -19.15 -15.53
N SER A 16 34.39 -17.92 -16.07
CA SER A 16 33.40 -17.26 -16.95
C SER A 16 32.24 -16.54 -16.26
N THR A 17 32.36 -15.22 -16.06
CA THR A 17 31.87 -14.13 -16.94
C THR A 17 30.35 -13.96 -16.98
N SER A 18 29.96 -12.68 -16.94
CA SER A 18 28.63 -12.07 -17.10
C SER A 18 27.94 -11.88 -15.75
N ASP A 19 28.17 -10.72 -15.12
CA ASP A 19 27.42 -9.48 -15.34
C ASP A 19 25.95 -9.59 -14.91
N GLN A 20 25.59 -8.61 -14.07
CA GLN A 20 24.25 -8.12 -13.78
C GLN A 20 23.44 -8.78 -12.63
N GLY A 21 23.49 -8.08 -11.49
CA GLY A 21 22.27 -7.71 -10.76
C GLY A 21 21.89 -8.61 -9.59
N GLY A 22 22.36 -8.27 -8.38
CA GLY A 22 21.87 -8.88 -7.15
C GLY A 22 20.39 -8.56 -6.88
N PRO A 23 19.65 -9.40 -6.14
CA PRO A 23 18.34 -9.04 -5.63
C PRO A 23 18.54 -8.01 -4.52
N ALA A 24 18.35 -6.73 -4.86
CA ALA A 24 18.24 -5.66 -3.88
C ALA A 24 17.08 -6.00 -2.95
N ALA A 25 17.42 -6.18 -1.68
CA ALA A 25 16.47 -6.18 -0.59
C ALA A 25 15.56 -4.96 -0.71
N ALA A 26 14.26 -5.20 -0.60
CA ALA A 26 13.25 -4.16 -0.51
C ALA A 26 13.54 -3.31 0.73
N ASP A 27 14.00 -2.09 0.48
CA ASP A 27 14.16 -1.03 1.46
C ASP A 27 12.79 -0.35 1.64
N PRO A 28 12.12 -0.43 2.80
CA PRO A 28 10.76 0.09 2.99
C PRO A 28 10.74 1.61 3.25
N GLY A 29 11.58 2.40 2.58
CA GLY A 29 11.82 3.81 2.94
C GLY A 29 12.08 4.80 1.82
N SER A 30 12.01 4.42 0.53
CA SER A 30 12.27 5.35 -0.57
C SER A 30 11.01 5.84 -1.29
N THR A 31 10.76 7.13 -1.11
CA THR A 31 9.75 8.01 -1.70
C THR A 31 9.93 8.22 -3.21
N ALA A 32 9.90 7.15 -4.00
CA ALA A 32 9.75 7.24 -5.45
C ALA A 32 8.28 7.03 -5.83
N PRO A 33 7.66 7.87 -6.69
CA PRO A 33 6.32 7.59 -7.19
C PRO A 33 6.39 6.24 -7.90
N PRO A 34 5.60 5.25 -7.48
CA PRO A 34 5.67 3.96 -8.11
C PRO A 34 5.18 4.09 -9.55
N ALA A 35 5.99 3.62 -10.49
CA ALA A 35 5.57 3.52 -11.88
C ALA A 35 4.27 2.69 -11.94
N ALA A 36 3.27 3.15 -12.70
CA ALA A 36 1.98 2.46 -12.82
C ALA A 36 2.11 0.97 -13.23
N ALA A 37 3.20 0.59 -13.91
CA ALA A 37 3.54 -0.79 -14.23
C ALA A 37 3.90 -1.65 -13.00
N SER A 38 4.49 -1.04 -11.96
CA SER A 38 4.78 -1.70 -10.68
C SER A 38 3.54 -1.87 -9.80
N LEU A 39 2.47 -1.09 -10.01
CA LEU A 39 1.20 -1.32 -9.30
C LEU A 39 0.60 -2.68 -9.71
N ALA A 40 0.53 -3.00 -11.00
CA ALA A 40 -0.13 -4.23 -11.47
C ALA A 40 0.58 -5.53 -11.02
N ALA A 41 1.90 -5.49 -10.83
CA ALA A 41 2.70 -6.64 -10.40
C ALA A 41 2.86 -6.76 -8.87
N ALA A 42 2.48 -5.73 -8.12
CA ALA A 42 2.61 -5.72 -6.67
C ALA A 42 1.51 -6.56 -5.99
N PRO A 43 1.78 -7.13 -4.80
CA PRO A 43 0.76 -7.79 -3.99
C PRO A 43 -0.45 -6.87 -3.74
N PRO A 44 -1.67 -7.41 -3.61
CA PRO A 44 -2.89 -6.60 -3.48
C PRO A 44 -2.85 -5.64 -2.28
N ALA A 45 -2.20 -6.02 -1.18
CA ALA A 45 -1.99 -5.15 -0.02
C ALA A 45 -1.11 -3.93 -0.35
N VAL A 46 -0.07 -4.12 -1.16
CA VAL A 46 0.85 -3.06 -1.56
C VAL A 46 0.16 -2.11 -2.54
N GLN A 47 -0.64 -2.65 -3.49
CA GLN A 47 -1.46 -1.83 -4.39
C GLN A 47 -2.39 -0.90 -3.63
N LYS A 48 -3.12 -1.42 -2.63
CA LYS A 48 -4.01 -0.62 -1.80
C LYS A 48 -3.26 0.50 -1.09
N GLN A 49 -2.08 0.22 -0.54
CA GLN A 49 -1.25 1.25 0.10
C GLN A 49 -0.88 2.37 -0.88
N MET A 50 -0.43 2.03 -2.08
CA MET A 50 -0.03 3.00 -3.11
C MET A 50 -1.22 3.82 -3.62
N ILE A 51 -2.37 3.17 -3.78
CA ILE A 51 -3.62 3.85 -4.13
C ILE A 51 -4.02 4.81 -3.00
N GLY A 52 -3.92 4.38 -1.74
CA GLY A 52 -4.19 5.21 -0.57
C GLY A 52 -3.33 6.48 -0.53
N GLU A 53 -2.04 6.37 -0.82
CA GLU A 53 -1.14 7.54 -0.90
C GLU A 53 -1.54 8.52 -2.02
N MET A 54 -2.11 8.03 -3.13
CA MET A 54 -2.64 8.88 -4.19
C MET A 54 -4.02 9.47 -3.87
N LEU A 55 -4.87 8.72 -3.18
CA LEU A 55 -6.25 9.09 -2.85
C LEU A 55 -6.27 10.15 -1.73
N TYR A 56 -5.44 9.96 -0.71
CA TYR A 56 -5.37 10.80 0.48
C TYR A 56 -5.27 12.31 0.18
N PRO A 57 -4.31 12.80 -0.63
CA PRO A 57 -4.20 14.24 -0.91
C PRO A 57 -5.39 14.79 -1.72
N ARG A 58 -6.13 13.95 -2.45
CA ARG A 58 -7.35 14.37 -3.15
C ARG A 58 -8.52 14.50 -2.18
N ILE A 59 -8.67 13.56 -1.26
CA ILE A 59 -9.68 13.60 -0.20
C ILE A 59 -9.37 14.74 0.77
N ALA A 60 -8.12 14.92 1.17
CA ALA A 60 -7.70 15.97 2.10
C ALA A 60 -7.95 17.39 1.59
N LYS A 61 -7.97 17.60 0.27
CA LYS A 61 -8.39 18.89 -0.34
C LYS A 61 -9.87 19.18 -0.13
N LEU A 62 -10.70 18.13 -0.05
CA LEU A 62 -12.14 18.25 0.17
C LEU A 62 -12.45 18.26 1.66
N GLN A 63 -11.91 17.32 2.41
CA GLN A 63 -12.18 17.12 3.83
C GLN A 63 -10.91 16.70 4.58
N PRO A 64 -10.08 17.66 5.04
CA PRO A 64 -8.80 17.36 5.71
C PRO A 64 -8.99 16.66 7.07
N GLU A 65 -10.04 16.99 7.83
CA GLU A 65 -10.28 16.40 9.16
C GLU A 65 -10.62 14.90 9.11
N LEU A 66 -11.38 14.48 8.11
CA LEU A 66 -11.82 13.09 7.95
C LEU A 66 -11.03 12.34 6.88
N ALA A 67 -10.01 12.96 6.27
CA ALA A 67 -9.29 12.39 5.14
C ALA A 67 -8.73 10.99 5.44
N GLY A 68 -8.16 10.78 6.63
CA GLY A 68 -7.62 9.49 7.04
C GLY A 68 -8.69 8.40 7.14
N GLN A 69 -9.80 8.69 7.80
CA GLN A 69 -10.91 7.75 7.98
C GLN A 69 -11.62 7.45 6.66
N LEU A 70 -11.89 8.47 5.85
CA LEU A 70 -12.50 8.30 4.53
C LEU A 70 -11.60 7.51 3.59
N THR A 71 -10.30 7.80 3.56
CA THR A 71 -9.34 7.02 2.78
C THR A 71 -9.33 5.57 3.28
N GLY A 72 -9.35 5.34 4.59
CA GLY A 72 -9.46 4.00 5.19
C GLY A 72 -10.70 3.25 4.73
N MET A 73 -11.88 3.87 4.79
CA MET A 73 -13.14 3.26 4.34
C MET A 73 -13.15 2.98 2.84
N MET A 74 -12.59 3.88 2.03
CA MET A 74 -12.50 3.67 0.59
C MET A 74 -11.52 2.55 0.24
N LEU A 75 -10.44 2.38 1.00
CA LEU A 75 -9.48 1.28 0.83
C LEU A 75 -10.08 -0.11 1.12
N GLU A 76 -11.28 -0.20 1.69
CA GLU A 76 -12.02 -1.46 1.81
C GLU A 76 -12.58 -1.94 0.46
N LEU A 77 -12.77 -1.03 -0.50
CA LEU A 77 -13.23 -1.36 -1.86
C LEU A 77 -12.17 -2.14 -2.66
N ASP A 78 -12.58 -2.67 -3.81
CA ASP A 78 -11.70 -3.36 -4.75
C ASP A 78 -10.71 -2.42 -5.43
N ASN A 79 -9.50 -2.93 -5.73
CA ASN A 79 -8.45 -2.14 -6.38
C ASN A 79 -8.91 -1.56 -7.73
N SER A 80 -9.69 -2.31 -8.50
CA SER A 80 -10.24 -1.86 -9.77
C SER A 80 -11.20 -0.68 -9.60
N GLU A 81 -12.05 -0.69 -8.58
CA GLU A 81 -12.98 0.41 -8.30
C GLU A 81 -12.21 1.66 -7.85
N LEU A 82 -11.20 1.49 -6.99
CA LEU A 82 -10.33 2.58 -6.54
C LEU A 82 -9.55 3.23 -7.69
N LEU A 83 -9.08 2.46 -8.67
CA LEU A 83 -8.42 3.00 -9.86
C LEU A 83 -9.38 3.84 -10.72
N ILE A 84 -10.63 3.40 -10.88
CA ILE A 84 -11.66 4.18 -11.59
C ILE A 84 -11.92 5.52 -10.88
N LEU A 85 -12.00 5.51 -9.54
CA LEU A 85 -12.17 6.73 -8.75
C LEU A 85 -10.98 7.71 -8.93
N LEU A 86 -9.76 7.20 -9.07
CA LEU A 86 -8.58 8.03 -9.33
C LEU A 86 -8.56 8.64 -10.75
N GLU A 87 -9.21 7.99 -11.70
CA GLU A 87 -9.32 8.44 -13.10
C GLU A 87 -10.35 9.56 -13.27
N SER A 88 -11.32 9.69 -12.34
CA SER A 88 -12.40 10.68 -12.40
C SER A 88 -12.64 11.37 -11.05
N ASP A 89 -12.22 12.64 -10.94
CA ASP A 89 -12.46 13.44 -9.73
C ASP A 89 -13.96 13.64 -9.40
N ALA A 90 -14.84 13.58 -10.41
CA ALA A 90 -16.28 13.65 -10.20
C ALA A 90 -16.80 12.39 -9.48
N GLN A 91 -16.33 11.20 -9.88
CA GLN A 91 -16.68 9.95 -9.20
C GLN A 91 -16.08 9.90 -7.80
N LEU A 92 -14.81 10.32 -7.65
CA LEU A 92 -14.16 10.42 -6.36
C LEU A 92 -14.97 11.28 -5.39
N LYS A 93 -15.39 12.48 -5.81
CA LYS A 93 -16.19 13.38 -4.96
C LYS A 93 -17.52 12.76 -4.54
N GLY A 94 -18.22 12.10 -5.46
CA GLY A 94 -19.48 11.41 -5.14
C GLY A 94 -19.28 10.31 -4.10
N LYS A 95 -18.20 9.53 -4.25
CA LYS A 95 -17.86 8.45 -3.32
C LYS A 95 -17.37 8.97 -1.97
N VAL A 96 -16.64 10.08 -1.96
CA VAL A 96 -16.22 10.80 -0.74
C VAL A 96 -17.45 11.27 0.05
N ASP A 97 -18.49 11.78 -0.62
CA ASP A 97 -19.72 12.23 0.04
C ASP A 97 -20.50 11.06 0.67
N GLU A 98 -20.56 9.92 -0.02
CA GLU A 98 -21.14 8.68 0.51
C GLU A 98 -20.33 8.14 1.69
N ALA A 99 -19.01 8.07 1.55
CA ALA A 99 -18.10 7.68 2.62
C ALA A 99 -18.17 8.65 3.81
N LEU A 100 -18.40 9.95 3.59
CA LEU A 100 -18.56 10.95 4.63
C LEU A 100 -19.83 10.72 5.45
N ARG A 101 -20.94 10.40 4.80
CA ARG A 101 -22.17 10.00 5.50
C ARG A 101 -21.97 8.71 6.30
N ALA A 102 -21.29 7.74 5.71
CA ALA A 102 -21.00 6.48 6.39
C ALA A 102 -20.03 6.66 7.56
N ALA A 103 -19.03 7.54 7.43
CA ALA A 103 -18.07 7.87 8.47
C ALA A 103 -18.72 8.64 9.62
N GLN A 104 -19.68 9.53 9.36
CA GLN A 104 -20.47 10.18 10.40
C GLN A 104 -21.31 9.16 11.17
N ALA A 105 -22.01 8.28 10.45
CA ALA A 105 -22.77 7.19 11.05
C ALA A 105 -21.88 6.21 11.85
N ALA A 106 -20.63 5.99 11.43
CA ALA A 106 -19.67 5.17 12.17
C ALA A 106 -18.99 5.90 13.34
N SER A 107 -18.84 7.23 13.25
CA SER A 107 -18.31 8.08 14.33
C SER A 107 -19.34 8.28 15.44
N GLU A 108 -20.62 8.17 15.09
CA GLU A 108 -21.71 7.86 16.01
C GLU A 108 -21.63 6.38 16.41
N CYS A 109 -20.52 5.97 17.04
CA CYS A 109 -20.51 4.74 17.82
C CYS A 109 -21.63 4.86 18.89
N PRO A 110 -22.73 4.07 18.78
CA PRO A 110 -23.69 3.98 19.86
C PRO A 110 -23.01 3.17 20.95
N ALA A 111 -22.48 3.85 21.96
CA ALA A 111 -21.89 3.23 23.14
C ALA A 111 -22.93 2.49 24.02
N LEU A 112 -24.09 2.08 23.51
CA LEU A 112 -25.15 1.47 24.32
C LEU A 112 -25.93 0.43 23.52
N ALA A 113 -26.14 -0.72 24.18
CA ALA A 113 -27.05 -1.83 23.88
C ALA A 113 -26.44 -3.06 23.19
N GLU A 114 -25.56 -3.77 23.91
CA GLU A 114 -25.79 -5.20 24.09
C GLU A 114 -26.38 -5.36 25.51
N GLU A 115 -27.68 -5.69 25.57
CA GLU A 115 -28.38 -6.23 26.76
C GLU A 115 -27.95 -7.68 27.01
#